data_AF-A0A8H3J2K6-F1
#
_entry.id   AF-A0A8H3J2K6-F1
#
_cell.length_a   1.000
_cell.length_b   1.000
_cell.length_c   1.000
_cell.angle_alpha   90.00
_cell.angle_beta   90.00
_cell.angle_gamma   90.00
#
_symmetry.space_group_name_H-M   'P 1'
#
loop_
_entity.id
_entity.type
_entity.pdbx_description
1 polymer ?
#
loop_
_entity_poly.entity_id
_entity_poly.type
_entity_poly.pdbx_seq_one_letter_code
_entity_poly.pdbx_strand_id
1 'polypeptide(L)'
;MITPIMITNIHWGTYLFFAIVNACFLPFIYFTYPETARRSLEEIDIVFAKGYCENIGYVKAARELEFLSDEGIDRKAREYGLVEEVRAEKEAERLGVVMEVEKGE
;
A
#
# COMPACT_ATOMS: atom_id res chain seq x y z
N MET A 1 -14.87 -26.12 5.94
CA MET A 1 -13.89 -26.34 4.86
C MET A 1 -14.63 -26.77 3.61
N ILE A 2 -14.54 -26.01 2.49
CA ILE A 2 -15.29 -26.29 1.25
C ILE A 2 -14.52 -27.20 0.28
N THR A 3 -13.19 -27.20 0.39
CA THR A 3 -12.24 -27.96 -0.43
C THR A 3 -12.48 -29.48 -0.46
N PRO A 4 -12.77 -30.20 0.65
CA PRO A 4 -12.99 -31.64 0.57
C PRO A 4 -14.25 -31.99 -0.23
N ILE A 5 -15.31 -31.19 -0.13
CA ILE A 5 -16.58 -31.39 -0.86
C ILE A 5 -16.38 -31.21 -2.36
N MET A 6 -15.58 -30.23 -2.79
CA MET A 6 -15.30 -30.01 -4.21
C MET A 6 -14.51 -31.16 -4.82
N ILE A 7 -13.49 -31.67 -4.12
CA ILE A 7 -12.68 -32.80 -4.60
C ILE A 7 -13.53 -34.06 -4.75
N THR A 8 -14.42 -34.36 -3.80
CA THR A 8 -15.28 -35.55 -3.86
C THR A 8 -16.32 -35.47 -4.99
N ASN A 9 -16.86 -34.29 -5.29
CA ASN A 9 -17.91 -34.15 -6.31
C ASN A 9 -17.35 -33.91 -7.72
N ILE A 10 -16.35 -33.03 -7.84
CA ILE A 10 -15.88 -32.48 -9.12
C ILE A 10 -14.51 -33.09 -9.51
N HIS A 11 -13.86 -33.81 -8.59
CA HIS A 11 -12.59 -34.51 -8.82
C HIS A 11 -11.53 -33.56 -9.41
N TRP A 12 -11.04 -33.88 -10.61
CA TRP A 12 -10.01 -33.12 -11.32
C TRP A 12 -10.46 -31.69 -11.67
N GLY A 13 -11.76 -31.45 -11.84
CA GLY A 13 -12.29 -30.13 -12.16
C GLY A 13 -12.10 -29.11 -11.02
N THR A 14 -11.86 -29.57 -9.80
CA THR A 14 -11.49 -28.70 -8.67
C THR A 14 -10.16 -27.97 -8.96
N TYR A 15 -9.18 -28.67 -9.54
CA TYR A 15 -7.89 -28.06 -9.90
C TYR A 15 -8.06 -27.04 -11.03
N LEU A 16 -8.91 -27.33 -12.03
CA LEU A 16 -9.20 -26.40 -13.12
C LEU A 16 -9.91 -25.13 -12.60
N PHE A 17 -10.86 -25.28 -11.68
CA PHE A 17 -11.53 -24.14 -11.04
C PHE A 17 -10.51 -23.21 -10.35
N PHE A 18 -9.63 -23.76 -9.50
CA PHE A 18 -8.61 -22.96 -8.85
C PHE A 18 -7.61 -22.35 -9.84
N ALA A 19 -7.25 -23.06 -10.90
CA ALA A 19 -6.38 -22.52 -11.94
C ALA A 19 -7.00 -21.31 -12.64
N ILE A 20 -8.30 -21.38 -13.00
CA ILE A 20 -9.02 -20.27 -13.63
C ILE A 20 -9.13 -19.10 -12.66
N VAL A 21 -9.51 -19.35 -11.41
CA VAL A 21 -9.62 -18.28 -10.40
C VAL A 21 -8.28 -17.58 -10.21
N ASN A 22 -7.17 -18.33 -10.06
CA ASN A 22 -5.82 -17.75 -9.98
C ASN A 22 -5.43 -16.99 -11.26
N ALA A 23 -5.75 -17.54 -12.43
CA ALA A 23 -5.51 -16.89 -13.70
C ALA A 23 -6.30 -15.59 -13.85
N CYS A 24 -7.49 -15.47 -13.27
CA CYS A 24 -8.26 -14.22 -13.21
C CYS A 24 -7.66 -13.21 -12.21
N PHE A 25 -7.06 -13.69 -11.11
CA PHE A 25 -6.40 -12.81 -10.13
C PHE A 25 -5.11 -12.17 -10.68
N LEU A 26 -4.34 -12.88 -11.51
CA LEU A 26 -3.10 -12.35 -12.10
C LEU A 26 -3.27 -11.00 -12.83
N PRO A 27 -4.18 -10.83 -13.81
CA PRO A 27 -4.38 -9.55 -14.46
C PRO A 27 -4.97 -8.51 -13.52
N PHE A 28 -5.86 -8.92 -12.60
CA PHE A 28 -6.44 -8.00 -11.62
C PHE A 28 -5.37 -7.36 -10.72
N ILE A 29 -4.45 -8.17 -10.19
CA ILE A 29 -3.33 -7.69 -9.39
C ILE A 29 -2.42 -6.79 -10.24
N TYR A 30 -2.08 -7.21 -11.46
CA TYR A 30 -1.20 -6.44 -12.34
C TYR A 30 -1.71 -5.02 -12.65
N PHE A 31 -3.03 -4.83 -12.82
CA PHE A 31 -3.60 -3.53 -13.15
C PHE A 31 -3.98 -2.68 -11.94
N THR A 32 -4.26 -3.30 -10.79
CA THR A 32 -4.86 -2.59 -9.64
C THR A 32 -3.87 -2.37 -8.50
N TYR A 33 -2.85 -3.22 -8.35
CA TYR A 33 -1.88 -3.10 -7.28
C TYR A 33 -0.66 -2.28 -7.72
N PRO A 34 -0.34 -1.17 -7.03
CA PRO A 34 0.90 -0.44 -7.24
C PRO A 34 2.11 -1.22 -6.72
N GLU A 35 3.28 -1.01 -7.32
CA GLU A 35 4.54 -1.59 -6.84
C GLU A 35 4.99 -0.88 -5.57
N THR A 36 5.11 -1.63 -4.46
CA THR A 36 5.51 -1.11 -3.15
C THR A 36 6.86 -1.65 -2.70
N ALA A 37 7.52 -2.52 -3.47
CA ALA A 37 8.81 -3.07 -3.07
C ALA A 37 9.89 -1.98 -3.02
N ARG A 38 10.69 -2.01 -1.95
CA ARG A 38 11.85 -1.11 -1.74
C ARG A 38 11.49 0.38 -1.65
N ARG A 39 10.24 0.72 -1.30
CA ARG A 39 9.84 2.09 -0.95
C ARG A 39 9.61 2.24 0.54
N SER A 40 9.93 3.41 1.09
CA SER A 40 9.54 3.74 2.48
C SER A 40 8.02 3.94 2.59
N LEU A 41 7.47 3.89 3.81
CA LEU A 41 6.05 4.20 4.03
C LEU A 41 5.73 5.62 3.56
N GLU A 42 6.63 6.57 3.83
CA GLU A 42 6.45 7.97 3.43
C GLU A 42 6.43 8.12 1.90
N GLU A 43 7.30 7.41 1.17
CA GLU A 43 7.24 7.40 -0.30
C GLU A 43 5.92 6.83 -0.84
N ILE A 44 5.34 5.85 -0.15
CA ILE A 44 4.06 5.26 -0.54
C ILE A 44 2.94 6.30 -0.38
N ASP A 45 2.95 7.09 0.69
CA ASP A 45 1.98 8.18 0.86
C ASP A 45 2.12 9.24 -0.25
N ILE A 46 3.35 9.52 -0.70
CA ILE A 46 3.58 10.39 -1.86
C ILE A 46 3.00 9.79 -3.15
N VAL A 47 3.09 8.47 -3.36
CA VAL A 47 2.48 7.80 -4.51
C VAL A 47 0.96 7.97 -4.51
N PHE A 48 0.33 7.82 -3.34
CA PHE A 48 -1.11 8.00 -3.21
C PHE A 48 -1.52 9.47 -3.40
N ALA A 49 -0.77 10.41 -2.83
CA ALA A 49 -1.00 11.83 -3.01
C ALA A 49 -0.83 12.26 -4.48
N LYS A 50 0.22 11.79 -5.16
CA LYS A 50 0.40 12.01 -6.61
C LYS A 50 -0.80 11.48 -7.40
N GLY A 51 -1.25 10.26 -7.11
CA GLY A 51 -2.43 9.68 -7.77
C GLY A 51 -3.69 10.53 -7.59
N TYR A 52 -3.90 11.05 -6.39
CA TYR A 52 -5.02 11.91 -6.06
C TYR A 52 -4.93 13.30 -6.74
N CYS A 53 -3.80 13.99 -6.57
CA CYS A 53 -3.58 15.35 -7.07
C CYS A 53 -3.54 15.41 -8.60
N GLU A 54 -2.90 14.44 -9.26
CA GLU A 54 -2.78 14.40 -10.73
C GLU A 54 -3.94 13.64 -11.40
N ASN A 55 -4.89 13.11 -10.62
CA ASN A 55 -6.04 12.33 -11.11
C ASN A 55 -5.64 11.14 -12.00
N ILE A 56 -4.53 10.49 -11.64
CA ILE A 56 -4.01 9.30 -12.32
C ILE A 56 -4.18 8.06 -11.46
N GLY A 57 -4.28 6.88 -12.09
CA GLY A 57 -4.36 5.62 -11.35
C GLY A 57 -3.12 5.38 -10.48
N TYR A 58 -3.29 4.86 -9.27
CA TYR A 58 -2.19 4.64 -8.31
C TYR A 58 -1.08 3.73 -8.85
N VAL A 59 -1.42 2.74 -9.68
CA VAL A 59 -0.42 1.89 -10.36
C VAL A 59 0.46 2.69 -11.31
N LYS A 60 -0.12 3.68 -12.01
CA LYS A 60 0.61 4.58 -12.89
C LYS A 60 1.45 5.57 -12.07
N ALA A 61 0.87 6.14 -11.01
CA ALA A 61 1.59 7.03 -10.09
C ALA A 61 2.84 6.33 -9.50
N ALA A 62 2.70 5.08 -9.06
CA ALA A 62 3.79 4.29 -8.51
C ALA A 62 4.93 4.05 -9.51
N ARG A 63 4.58 3.75 -10.77
CA ARG A 63 5.54 3.50 -11.86
C ARG A 63 6.30 4.73 -12.31
N GLU A 64 5.66 5.90 -12.30
CA GLU A 64 6.28 7.15 -12.75
C GLU A 64 7.10 7.86 -11.67
N LEU A 65 6.83 7.59 -10.40
CA LEU A 65 7.60 8.19 -9.30
C LEU A 65 9.01 7.58 -9.27
N GLU A 66 10.05 8.41 -9.30
CA GLU A 66 11.42 7.98 -9.06
C GLU A 66 11.63 7.65 -7.58
N PHE A 67 12.64 6.84 -7.25
CA PHE A 67 13.03 6.62 -5.86
C PHE A 67 13.58 7.91 -5.27
N LEU A 68 13.02 8.33 -4.14
CA LEU A 68 13.33 9.59 -3.48
C LEU A 68 14.29 9.32 -2.32
N SER A 69 15.24 10.23 -2.10
CA SER A 69 15.93 10.31 -0.81
C SER A 69 15.01 10.94 0.24
N ASP A 70 15.35 10.79 1.52
CA ASP A 70 14.60 11.39 2.63
C ASP A 70 14.31 12.89 2.43
N GLU A 71 15.29 13.67 1.95
CA GLU A 71 15.10 15.09 1.62
C GLU A 71 14.13 15.32 0.45
N GLY A 72 14.13 14.40 -0.52
CA GLY A 72 13.22 14.39 -1.66
C GLY A 72 11.77 14.10 -1.25
N ILE A 73 11.59 13.19 -0.29
CA ILE A 73 10.30 12.86 0.32
C ILE A 73 9.72 14.11 0.98
N ASP A 74 10.48 14.75 1.88
CA ASP A 74 10.05 15.97 2.56
C ASP A 74 9.65 17.09 1.58
N ARG A 75 10.39 17.24 0.48
CA ARG A 75 10.08 18.23 -0.56
C ARG A 75 8.77 17.90 -1.29
N LYS A 76 8.59 16.64 -1.70
CA LYS A 76 7.37 16.21 -2.40
C LYS A 76 6.16 16.19 -1.47
N ALA A 77 6.34 15.89 -0.19
CA ALA A 77 5.30 16.01 0.82
C ALA A 77 4.81 17.46 0.97
N ARG A 78 5.72 18.45 0.92
CA ARG A 78 5.37 19.88 0.85
C ARG A 78 4.61 20.24 -0.43
N GLU A 79 5.05 19.73 -1.57
CA GLU A 79 4.42 19.99 -2.87
C GLU A 79 2.98 19.47 -2.94
N TYR A 80 2.73 18.27 -2.40
CA TYR A 80 1.40 17.66 -2.37
C TYR A 80 0.58 18.02 -1.12
N GLY A 81 1.12 18.81 -0.19
CA GLY A 81 0.41 19.28 1.00
C GLY A 81 0.27 18.26 2.14
N LEU A 82 1.04 17.17 2.16
CA LEU A 82 1.02 16.11 3.18
C LEU A 82 1.64 16.53 4.54
N VAL A 83 2.22 17.73 4.63
CA VAL A 83 3.04 18.15 5.78
C VAL A 83 2.24 18.27 7.08
N GLU A 84 0.99 18.74 7.00
CA GLU A 84 0.14 18.89 8.19
C GLU A 84 -0.23 17.52 8.78
N GLU A 85 -0.45 16.52 7.93
CA GLU A 85 -0.72 15.14 8.35
C GLU A 85 0.52 14.51 8.98
N VAL A 86 1.69 14.62 8.32
CA VAL A 86 2.97 14.10 8.85
C VAL A 86 3.35 14.76 10.18
N ARG A 87 3.11 16.07 10.32
CA ARG A 87 3.37 16.80 11.56
C ARG A 87 2.44 16.34 12.69
N ALA A 88 1.15 16.16 12.38
CA ALA A 88 0.18 15.67 13.35
C ALA A 88 0.49 14.24 13.80
N GLU A 89 0.93 13.35 12.90
CA GLU A 89 1.37 12.00 13.25
C GLU A 89 2.61 12.00 14.13
N LYS A 90 3.65 12.77 13.76
CA LYS A 90 4.88 12.90 14.59
C LYS A 90 4.58 13.49 15.96
N GLU A 91 3.63 14.42 16.04
CA GLU A 91 3.20 15.02 17.31
C GLU A 91 2.41 14.02 18.15
N ALA A 92 1.53 13.22 17.54
CA ALA A 92 0.79 12.14 18.21
C ALA A 92 1.72 11.02 18.71
N GLU A 93 2.71 10.61 17.92
CA GLU A 93 3.74 9.65 18.31
C GLU A 93 4.56 10.18 19.50
N ARG A 94 5.00 11.44 19.41
CA ARG A 94 5.75 12.10 20.48
C ARG A 94 4.94 12.20 21.77
N LEU A 95 3.66 12.55 21.68
CA LEU A 95 2.74 12.58 22.83
C LEU A 95 2.52 11.19 23.43
N GLY A 96 2.40 10.15 22.60
CA GLY A 96 2.30 8.76 23.05
C GLY A 96 3.55 8.29 23.79
N VAL A 97 4.74 8.62 23.28
CA VAL A 97 6.03 8.33 23.95
C VAL A 97 6.15 9.09 25.27
N VAL A 98 5.74 10.36 25.33
CA VAL A 98 5.77 11.16 26.57
C VAL A 98 4.83 10.58 27.62
N MET A 99 3.61 10.15 27.24
CA MET A 99 2.68 9.52 28.17
C MET A 99 3.16 8.14 28.67
N GLU A 100 3.86 7.35 27.85
CA GLU A 100 4.50 6.09 28.27
C GLU A 100 5.60 6.36 29.32
N VAL A 101 6.40 7.41 29.13
CA VAL A 101 7.46 7.80 30.08
C VAL A 101 6.86 8.27 31.42
N GLU A 102 5.82 9.11 31.41
CA GLU A 102 5.17 9.60 32.65
C GLU A 102 4.47 8.50 33.46
N LYS A 103 4.08 7.38 32.84
CA LYS A 103 3.38 6.28 33.52
C LYS A 103 4.34 5.21 34.08
N GLY A 104 5.62 5.27 33.70
CA GLY A 104 6.67 4.34 34.09
C GLY A 104 7.58 4.84 35.22
N GLU A 105 7.39 6.07 35.69
CA GLU A 105 7.98 6.63 36.93
C GLU A 105 6.95 6.67 38.07
#